data_AF-A0A371J6R9-F1
#
_entry.id   AF-A0A371J6R9-F1
#
_cell.length_a   1.000
_cell.length_b   1.000
_cell.length_c   1.000
_cell.angle_alpha   90.00
_cell.angle_beta   90.00
_cell.angle_gamma   90.00
#
_symmetry.space_group_name_H-M   'P 1'
#
loop_
_entity.id
_entity.type
_entity.pdbx_description
1 polymer ?
#
loop_
_entity_poly.entity_id
_entity_poly.type
_entity_poly.pdbx_seq_one_letter_code
_entity_poly.pdbx_strand_id
1 'polypeptide(L)' 'MTLEITYGILNHLLCCNKNLRIKFRDNSNILDIIISNKTYLSLELDDRDIEKYSTEIYYAITNINSITLYIPKIYLKDN' A
#
# COMPACT_ATOMS: atom_id res chain seq x y z
N MET A 1 8.89 -13.62 11.33
CA MET A 1 7.90 -12.76 12.00
C MET A 1 7.59 -11.64 11.02
N THR A 2 6.44 -11.69 10.37
CA THR A 2 6.02 -10.63 9.44
C THR A 2 5.51 -9.48 10.31
N LEU A 3 6.01 -8.27 10.08
CA LEU A 3 5.55 -7.10 10.82
C LEU A 3 4.10 -6.81 10.43
N GLU A 4 3.21 -6.71 11.41
CA GLU A 4 1.85 -6.22 11.17
C GLU A 4 1.90 -4.72 10.86
N ILE A 5 1.46 -4.36 9.66
CA ILE A 5 1.43 -2.98 9.19
C ILE A 5 0.05 -2.41 9.47
N THR A 6 0.00 -1.36 10.28
CA THR A 6 -1.22 -0.61 10.52
C THR A 6 -1.53 0.34 9.37
N TYR A 7 -2.78 0.78 9.26
CA TYR A 7 -3.19 1.78 8.29
C TYR A 7 -2.37 3.07 8.39
N GLY A 8 -1.97 3.47 9.60
CA GLY A 8 -1.11 4.65 9.79
C GLY A 8 0.26 4.53 9.11
N ILE A 9 0.87 3.34 9.15
CA ILE A 9 2.15 3.08 8.46
C ILE A 9 1.95 3.08 6.95
N LEU A 10 0.89 2.42 6.45
CA LEU A 10 0.55 2.44 5.03
C LEU A 10 0.31 3.88 4.55
N ASN A 11 -0.49 4.66 5.27
CA ASN A 11 -0.78 6.04 4.93
C ASN A 11 0.48 6.90 4.91
N HIS A 12 1.42 6.68 5.84
CA HIS A 12 2.71 7.39 5.83
C HIS A 12 3.53 7.06 4.57
N LEU A 13 3.57 5.80 4.14
CA LEU A 13 4.20 5.41 2.87
C LEU A 13 3.57 6.15 1.68
N LEU A 14 2.23 6.19 1.61
CA LEU A 14 1.52 6.89 0.54
C LEU A 14 1.81 8.39 0.55
N CYS A 15 1.79 9.04 1.72
CA CYS A 15 2.04 10.48 1.85
C CYS A 15 3.48 10.87 1.45
N CYS A 16 4.47 10.03 1.75
CA CYS A 16 5.86 10.30 1.35
C CYS A 16 6.09 10.14 -0.16
N ASN A 17 5.28 9.33 -0.84
CA ASN A 17 5.43 9.04 -2.27
C ASN A 17 4.32 9.74 -3.07
N LYS A 18 4.47 11.04 -3.35
CA LYS A 18 3.43 11.88 -3.99
C LYS A 18 2.85 11.35 -5.32
N ASN A 19 3.62 10.55 -6.05
CA ASN A 19 3.18 9.99 -7.33
C ASN A 19 2.46 8.64 -7.18
N LEU A 20 2.49 8.03 -5.99
CA LEU A 20 1.85 6.78 -5.64
C LEU A 20 0.46 7.07 -5.07
N ARG A 21 -0.54 6.35 -5.57
CA ARG A 21 -1.90 6.35 -5.01
C ARG A 21 -2.51 4.98 -5.16
N ILE A 22 -3.43 4.66 -4.27
CA ILE A 22 -4.26 3.45 -4.36
C ILE A 22 -5.70 3.85 -4.65
N LYS A 23 -6.41 3.06 -5.46
CA LYS A 23 -7.81 3.35 -5.82
C LYS A 23 -8.55 2.06 -6.14
N PHE A 24 -9.75 1.88 -5.60
CA PHE A 24 -10.63 0.80 -6.03
C PHE A 24 -11.15 1.04 -7.46
N ARG A 25 -11.15 -0.02 -8.25
CA ARG A 25 -11.69 -0.01 -9.61
C ARG A 25 -13.22 -0.08 -9.56
N ASP A 26 -13.86 1.04 -9.87
CA ASP A 26 -15.32 1.19 -9.97
C ASP A 26 -16.09 0.51 -8.84
N ASN A 27 -17.02 -0.40 -9.15
CA ASN A 27 -17.84 -1.18 -8.22
C ASN A 27 -17.28 -2.58 -7.91
N SER A 28 -15.97 -2.81 -8.12
CA SER A 28 -15.27 -4.06 -7.78
C SER A 28 -14.43 -3.98 -6.49
N ASN A 29 -14.00 -5.12 -5.95
CA ASN A 29 -13.06 -5.18 -4.84
C ASN A 29 -11.59 -5.21 -5.31
N ILE A 30 -11.34 -4.77 -6.55
CA ILE A 30 -9.99 -4.68 -7.10
C ILE A 30 -9.39 -3.34 -6.72
N LEU A 31 -8.29 -3.35 -5.96
CA LEU A 31 -7.51 -2.17 -5.59
C LEU A 31 -6.33 -2.00 -6.55
N ASP A 32 -6.33 -0.91 -7.31
CA ASP A 32 -5.23 -0.54 -8.20
C ASP A 32 -4.17 0.27 -7.47
N ILE A 33 -2.92 -0.15 -7.59
CA ILE A 33 -1.73 0.60 -7.18
C ILE A 33 -1.25 1.38 -8.40
N ILE A 34 -1.37 2.71 -8.33
CA ILE A 34 -1.16 3.62 -9.43
C ILE A 34 0.05 4.50 -9.13
N ILE A 35 1.00 4.57 -10.06
CA ILE A 35 2.18 5.44 -9.97
C ILE A 35 2.25 6.27 -11.23
N SER A 36 2.34 7.59 -11.08
CA SER A 36 2.40 8.54 -12.22
C SER A 36 1.29 8.31 -13.25
N ASN A 37 0.07 8.07 -12.78
CA ASN A 37 -1.13 7.76 -13.57
C ASN A 37 -1.14 6.41 -14.33
N LYS A 38 -0.14 5.55 -14.13
CA LYS A 38 -0.14 4.18 -14.66
C LYS A 38 -0.43 3.17 -13.55
N THR A 39 -1.29 2.20 -13.81
CA THR A 39 -1.48 1.06 -12.90
C THR A 39 -0.29 0.11 -13.00
N TYR A 40 0.36 -0.17 -11.87
CA TYR A 40 1.50 -1.10 -11.80
C TYR A 40 1.10 -2.46 -11.26
N LEU A 41 0.12 -2.49 -10.36
CA LEU A 41 -0.37 -3.71 -9.73
C LEU A 41 -1.86 -3.53 -9.41
N SER A 42 -2.59 -4.63 -9.43
CA SER A 42 -3.99 -4.71 -8.99
C SER A 42 -4.08 -5.84 -7.98
N LEU A 43 -4.72 -5.58 -6.84
CA LEU A 43 -5.01 -6.58 -5.80
C LEU A 43 -6.50 -6.86 -5.80
N GLU A 44 -6.90 -8.13 -5.85
CA GLU A 44 -8.29 -8.54 -5.66
C GLU A 44 -8.50 -8.88 -4.18
N LEU A 45 -9.34 -8.10 -3.50
CA LEU A 45 -9.61 -8.21 -2.07
C LEU A 45 -11.03 -8.76 -1.84
N ASP A 46 -11.33 -9.29 -0.65
CA ASP A 46 -12.67 -9.81 -0.35
C ASP A 46 -13.69 -8.68 -0.14
N ASP A 47 -13.23 -7.52 0.32
CA ASP A 47 -14.02 -6.31 0.56
C ASP A 47 -13.19 -5.04 0.29
N ARG A 48 -13.76 -3.87 0.61
CA ARG A 48 -13.15 -2.56 0.32
C ARG A 48 -12.49 -1.89 1.54
N ASP A 49 -12.18 -2.66 2.58
CA ASP A 49 -11.60 -2.14 3.81
C ASP A 49 -10.08 -2.04 3.71
N ILE A 50 -9.59 -0.85 3.34
CA ILE A 50 -8.15 -0.57 3.21
C ILE A 50 -7.42 -0.80 4.54
N GLU A 51 -8.06 -0.52 5.68
CA GLU A 51 -7.41 -0.65 6.99
C GLU A 51 -7.13 -2.12 7.29
N LYS A 52 -8.12 -2.99 7.07
CA LYS A 52 -8.00 -4.45 7.18
C LYS A 52 -6.88 -5.02 6.31
N TYR A 53 -6.73 -4.52 5.09
CA TYR A 53 -5.72 -5.00 4.13
C TYR A 53 -4.39 -4.23 4.17
N SER A 54 -4.14 -3.39 5.18
CA SER A 54 -2.96 -2.51 5.25
C SER A 54 -1.63 -3.24 5.04
N THR A 55 -1.49 -4.43 5.64
CA THR A 55 -0.28 -5.26 5.53
C THR A 55 -0.06 -5.79 4.13
N GLU A 56 -1.11 -6.35 3.51
CA GLU A 56 -1.04 -6.86 2.15
C GLU A 56 -0.71 -5.76 1.15
N ILE A 57 -1.40 -4.62 1.25
CA ILE A 57 -1.21 -3.47 0.38
C ILE A 57 0.21 -2.91 0.51
N TYR A 58 0.70 -2.75 1.74
CA TYR A 58 2.05 -2.24 1.98
C TYR A 58 3.11 -3.12 1.32
N TYR A 59 3.06 -4.43 1.57
CA TYR A 59 4.03 -5.35 0.99
C TYR A 59 3.92 -5.46 -0.52
N ALA A 60 2.70 -5.42 -1.05
CA ALA A 60 2.47 -5.36 -2.50
C ALA A 60 3.15 -4.14 -3.13
N ILE A 61 3.05 -2.96 -2.51
CA ILE A 61 3.70 -1.74 -2.97
C ILE A 61 5.24 -1.86 -2.86
N THR A 62 5.77 -2.26 -1.72
CA THR A 62 7.23 -2.29 -1.49
C THR A 62 7.97 -3.33 -2.32
N ASN A 63 7.26 -4.36 -2.81
CA ASN A 63 7.83 -5.42 -3.64
C ASN A 63 7.77 -5.12 -5.15
N ILE A 64 7.33 -3.92 -5.57
CA ILE A 64 7.36 -3.53 -6.98
C ILE A 64 8.82 -3.21 -7.38
N ASN A 65 9.46 -4.13 -8.11
CA ASN A 65 10.88 -4.05 -8.45
C ASN A 65 11.23 -2.99 -9.51
N SER A 66 10.25 -2.38 -10.19
CA SER A 66 10.46 -1.48 -11.33
C SER A 66 10.28 0.00 -10.99
N ILE A 67 10.28 0.37 -9.71
CA ILE A 67 10.02 1.74 -9.24
C ILE A 67 10.98 2.14 -8.14
N THR A 68 11.23 3.44 -8.02
CA THR A 68 11.90 4.02 -6.86
C THR A 68 10.84 4.46 -5.86
N LEU A 69 10.86 3.88 -4.67
CA LEU A 69 10.00 4.23 -3.54
C LEU A 69 10.83 4.76 -2.38
N TYR A 70 10.37 5.81 -1.74
CA TYR A 70 10.83 6.17 -0.41
C TYR A 70 10.08 5.32 0.62
N ILE A 71 10.79 4.54 1.41
CA ILE A 71 10.22 3.70 2.47
C ILE A 71 10.56 4.34 3.83
N PRO A 72 9.58 4.94 4.54
CA PRO A 72 9.82 5.53 5.86
C PRO A 72 10.30 4.48 6.87
N LYS A 73 11.20 4.88 7.79
CA LYS A 73 11.59 4.01 8.90
C LYS A 73 10.40 3.76 9.82
N ILE A 74 10.14 2.49 10.13
CA ILE A 74 9.14 2.08 11.11
C ILE A 74 9.86 1.83 12.43
N TYR A 75 9.46 2.56 13.47
CA TYR A 75 9.97 2.35 14.82
C TYR A 75 8.98 1.49 15.59
N LEU A 76 9.41 0.30 15.97
CA LEU A 76 8.70 -0.52 16.94
C LEU A 76 9.14 -0.06 18.31
N LYS A 77 8.18 0.39 19.12
CA LYS A 77 8.45 0.70 20.51
C LYS A 77 8.47 -0.64 21.24
N ASP A 78 9.67 -1.12 21.57
CA ASP A 78 9.80 -2.22 22.52
C ASP A 78 9.24 -1.72 23.87
N ASN A 79 8.27 -2.46 24.41
CA ASN A 79 7.75 -2.26 25.77
C ASN A 79 8.59 -3.06 26.77
#